data_AF-A0A9E2AXF5-F1
#
_entry.id   AF-A0A9E2AXF5-F1
#
_cell.length_a   1.000
_cell.length_b   1.000
_cell.length_c   1.000
_cell.angle_alpha   90.00
_cell.angle_beta   90.00
_cell.angle_gamma   90.00
#
_symmetry.space_group_name_H-M   'P 1'
#
loop_
_entity.id
_entity.type
_entity.pdbx_description
1 polymer ?
#
loop_
_entity_poly.entity_id
_entity_poly.type
_entity_poly.pdbx_seq_one_letter_code
_entity_poly.pdbx_strand_id
1 'polypeptide(L)'
;MKPLFITVILLSSVSFSQNQYSASDTHPYGLPNPEAPQQIKDFAPLIGMSKCKSESRNQDQSWAKPIDMTWEWKYIMNGMAVQDETLKADGKHSGSI
;
A
#
# COMPACT_ATOMS: atom_id res chain seq x y z
N MET A 1 -3.25 14.92 -42.42
CA MET A 1 -4.28 14.97 -41.35
C MET A 1 -4.89 13.60 -41.02
N LYS A 2 -5.31 12.79 -42.01
CA LYS A 2 -5.83 11.42 -41.79
C LYS A 2 -4.94 10.44 -40.98
N PRO A 3 -3.62 10.31 -41.22
CA PRO A 3 -2.81 9.34 -40.48
C PRO A 3 -2.62 9.73 -39.01
N LEU A 4 -2.45 11.03 -38.74
CA LEU A 4 -2.31 11.55 -37.37
C LEU A 4 -3.56 11.25 -36.52
N PHE A 5 -4.74 11.37 -37.13
CA PHE A 5 -6.01 11.10 -36.43
C PHE A 5 -6.15 9.62 -36.04
N ILE A 6 -5.69 8.71 -36.91
CA ILE A 6 -5.71 7.26 -36.65
C ILE A 6 -4.71 6.90 -35.53
N THR A 7 -3.52 7.51 -35.53
CA THR A 7 -2.51 7.29 -34.49
C THR A 7 -3.00 7.72 -33.11
N VAL A 8 -3.69 8.87 -33.02
CA VAL A 8 -4.24 9.36 -31.74
C VAL A 8 -5.35 8.44 -31.21
N ILE A 9 -6.20 7.89 -32.08
CA ILE A 9 -7.26 6.94 -31.67
C ILE A 9 -6.65 5.64 -31.14
N LEU A 10 -5.62 5.09 -31.79
CA LEU A 10 -4.98 3.84 -31.35
C LEU A 10 -4.19 3.97 -30.04
N LEU A 11 -3.65 5.15 -29.72
CA LEU A 11 -2.96 5.38 -28.45
C LEU A 11 -3.94 5.44 -27.25
N SER A 12 -5.19 5.86 -27.47
CA SER A 12 -6.16 5.98 -26.37
C SER A 12 -6.63 4.63 -25.82
N SER A 13 -6.57 3.55 -26.62
CA SER A 13 -6.99 2.20 -26.23
C SER A 13 -5.93 1.39 -25.50
N VAL A 14 -4.69 1.90 -25.36
CA VAL A 14 -3.63 1.23 -24.55
C VAL A 14 -3.49 1.79 -23.14
N SER A 15 -4.24 2.85 -22.78
CA SER A 15 -4.15 3.51 -21.47
C SER A 15 -4.96 2.84 -20.35
N PHE A 16 -5.30 1.55 -20.48
CA PHE A 16 -6.00 0.84 -19.40
C PHE A 16 -5.07 0.58 -18.22
N SER A 17 -5.35 1.25 -17.10
CA SER A 17 -4.68 0.99 -15.83
C SER A 17 -5.11 -0.39 -15.30
N GLN A 18 -4.14 -1.25 -14.98
CA GLN A 18 -4.39 -2.56 -14.37
C GLN A 18 -4.68 -2.33 -12.87
N ASN A 19 -5.95 -2.34 -12.48
CA ASN A 19 -6.36 -2.14 -11.07
C ASN A 19 -7.12 -3.34 -10.49
N GLN A 20 -7.06 -4.51 -11.14
CA GLN A 20 -7.84 -5.69 -10.75
C GLN A 20 -7.57 -6.19 -9.32
N TYR A 21 -6.36 -5.97 -8.80
CA TYR A 21 -5.93 -6.40 -7.47
C TYR A 21 -5.69 -5.22 -6.52
N SER A 22 -6.04 -4.00 -6.95
CA SER A 22 -5.93 -2.81 -6.11
C SER A 22 -7.00 -2.82 -5.02
N ALA A 23 -6.79 -2.00 -3.98
CA ALA A 23 -7.77 -1.83 -2.92
C ALA A 23 -9.14 -1.38 -3.48
N SER A 24 -10.20 -1.95 -2.92
CA SER A 24 -11.60 -1.68 -3.30
C SER A 24 -12.50 -1.85 -2.09
N ASP A 25 -13.77 -1.46 -2.19
CA ASP A 25 -14.73 -1.58 -1.08
C ASP A 25 -14.89 -3.02 -0.56
N THR A 26 -14.75 -4.01 -1.45
CA THR A 26 -14.83 -5.45 -1.09
C THR A 26 -13.48 -6.03 -0.66
N HIS A 27 -12.37 -5.41 -1.07
CA HIS A 27 -11.00 -5.81 -0.73
C HIS A 27 -10.22 -4.57 -0.27
N PRO A 28 -10.47 -4.06 0.94
CA PRO A 28 -9.96 -2.75 1.38
C PRO A 28 -8.42 -2.69 1.44
N TYR A 29 -7.76 -3.84 1.53
CA TYR A 29 -6.30 -3.95 1.56
C TYR A 29 -5.71 -4.52 0.25
N GLY A 30 -6.50 -4.57 -0.82
CA GLY A 30 -6.10 -5.15 -2.10
C GLY A 30 -6.02 -6.68 -2.07
N LEU A 31 -5.52 -7.24 -3.18
CA LEU A 31 -5.34 -8.67 -3.37
C LEU A 31 -3.90 -8.96 -3.84
N PRO A 32 -3.33 -10.12 -3.54
CA PRO A 32 -2.06 -10.52 -4.13
C PRO A 32 -2.27 -10.83 -5.61
N ASN A 33 -1.46 -10.20 -6.47
CA ASN A 33 -1.49 -10.49 -7.90
C ASN A 33 -0.90 -11.90 -8.14
N PRO A 34 -1.57 -12.78 -8.94
CA PRO A 34 -1.05 -14.09 -9.30
C PRO A 34 0.32 -14.08 -9.98
N GLU A 35 0.68 -12.98 -10.66
CA GLU A 35 1.95 -12.80 -11.36
C GLU A 35 3.06 -12.21 -10.46
N ALA A 36 2.73 -11.81 -9.23
CA ALA A 36 3.70 -11.27 -8.29
C ALA A 36 4.64 -12.34 -7.71
N PRO A 37 5.84 -11.95 -7.23
CA PRO A 37 6.70 -12.85 -6.46
C PRO A 37 5.92 -13.47 -5.29
N GLN A 38 5.97 -14.79 -5.15
CA GLN A 38 5.17 -15.51 -4.17
C GLN A 38 5.40 -15.03 -2.72
N GLN A 39 6.59 -14.50 -2.43
CA GLN A 39 7.01 -13.97 -1.13
C GLN A 39 6.12 -12.84 -0.61
N ILE A 40 5.40 -12.11 -1.48
CA ILE A 40 4.43 -11.12 -0.99
C ILE A 40 3.32 -11.75 -0.14
N LYS A 41 3.07 -13.05 -0.32
CA LYS A 41 2.06 -13.80 0.42
C LYS A 41 2.56 -14.21 1.81
N ASP A 42 3.85 -14.14 2.09
CA ASP A 42 4.39 -14.38 3.44
C ASP A 42 3.86 -13.32 4.43
N PHE A 43 3.48 -12.14 3.93
CA PHE A 43 2.88 -11.06 4.70
C PHE A 43 1.36 -11.18 4.86
N ALA A 44 0.71 -12.19 4.26
CA ALA A 44 -0.74 -12.36 4.32
C ALA A 44 -1.33 -12.32 5.75
N PRO A 45 -0.66 -12.85 6.80
CA PRO A 45 -1.16 -12.74 8.17
C PRO A 45 -1.15 -11.31 8.74
N LEU A 46 -0.37 -10.40 8.16
CA LEU A 46 -0.25 -9.01 8.59
C LEU A 46 -1.21 -8.08 7.86
N ILE A 47 -1.62 -8.44 6.64
CA ILE A 47 -2.55 -7.65 5.80
C ILE A 47 -3.81 -7.31 6.58
N GLY A 48 -4.11 -6.02 6.65
CA GLY A 48 -5.17 -5.49 7.48
C GLY A 48 -4.72 -4.32 8.33
N MET A 49 -5.48 -4.06 9.39
CA MET A 49 -5.25 -2.94 10.29
C MET A 49 -5.17 -3.43 11.73
N SER A 50 -4.11 -3.03 12.43
CA SER A 50 -3.92 -3.30 13.86
C SER A 50 -3.89 -2.00 14.67
N LYS A 51 -4.50 -2.02 15.84
CA LYS A 51 -4.41 -0.92 16.82
C LYS A 51 -3.25 -1.22 17.77
N CYS A 52 -2.27 -0.32 17.82
CA CYS A 52 -1.04 -0.52 18.57
C CYS A 52 -0.69 0.73 19.40
N LYS A 53 0.36 0.60 20.21
CA LYS A 53 1.03 1.72 20.88
C LYS A 53 2.43 1.88 20.29
N SER A 54 2.79 3.11 19.92
CA SER A 54 4.13 3.48 19.46
C SER A 54 4.94 3.98 20.64
N GLU A 55 6.05 3.32 20.93
CA GLU A 55 7.04 3.78 21.89
C GLU A 55 8.35 4.05 21.16
N SER A 56 8.91 5.24 21.35
CA SER A 56 10.18 5.64 20.75
C SER A 56 11.22 5.90 21.83
N ARG A 57 12.47 5.56 21.53
CA ARG A 57 13.60 5.85 22.41
C ARG A 57 14.13 7.25 22.14
N ASN A 58 14.26 8.04 23.18
CA ASN A 58 14.86 9.37 23.15
C ASN A 58 16.39 9.28 22.99
N GLN A 59 17.03 10.39 22.62
CA GLN A 59 18.48 10.47 22.46
C GLN A 59 19.24 10.15 23.76
N ASP A 60 18.64 10.49 24.90
CA ASP A 60 19.16 10.21 26.25
C ASP A 60 18.94 8.75 26.71
N GLN A 61 18.53 7.87 25.78
CA GLN A 61 18.23 6.45 26.00
C GLN A 61 16.98 6.16 26.84
N SER A 62 16.21 7.17 27.27
CA SER A 62 14.91 7.00 27.93
C SER A 62 13.80 6.67 26.92
N TRP A 63 12.67 6.14 27.40
CA TRP A 63 11.48 5.88 26.57
C TRP A 63 10.52 7.06 26.61
N ALA A 64 10.04 7.50 25.45
CA ALA A 64 8.96 8.46 25.35
C ALA A 64 7.62 7.84 25.79
N LYS A 65 6.62 8.69 26.08
CA LYS A 65 5.28 8.21 26.40
C LYS A 65 4.70 7.44 25.21
N PRO A 66 4.04 6.29 25.43
CA PRO A 66 3.41 5.54 24.36
C PRO A 66 2.30 6.36 23.70
N ILE A 67 2.24 6.34 22.37
CA ILE A 67 1.23 7.06 21.58
C ILE A 67 0.34 6.05 20.87
N ASP A 68 -0.97 6.31 20.83
CA ASP A 68 -1.89 5.51 20.02
C ASP A 68 -1.51 5.56 18.55
N MET A 69 -1.48 4.39 17.90
CA MET A 69 -1.21 4.28 16.48
C MET A 69 -2.07 3.19 15.84
N THR A 70 -2.34 3.37 14.56
CA THR A 70 -2.80 2.31 13.67
C THR A 70 -1.63 1.84 12.83
N TRP A 71 -1.47 0.53 12.65
CA TRP A 71 -0.54 -0.07 11.69
C TRP A 71 -1.33 -0.81 10.61
N GLU A 72 -1.26 -0.31 9.39
CA GLU A 72 -1.93 -0.86 8.22
C GLU A 72 -0.92 -1.59 7.32
N TRP A 73 -1.30 -2.77 6.85
CA TRP A 73 -0.58 -3.53 5.82
C TRP A 73 -1.51 -3.79 4.64
N LYS A 74 -1.06 -3.51 3.43
CA LYS A 74 -1.86 -3.66 2.21
C LYS A 74 -1.04 -4.11 1.01
N TYR A 75 -1.71 -4.73 0.05
CA TYR A 75 -1.17 -4.96 -1.28
C TYR A 75 -1.26 -3.69 -2.11
N ILE A 76 -0.15 -3.30 -2.72
CA ILE A 76 -0.03 -2.11 -3.56
C ILE A 76 0.53 -2.46 -4.94
N MET A 77 0.62 -1.46 -5.82
CA MET A 77 1.09 -1.65 -7.20
C MET A 77 0.29 -2.75 -7.94
N ASN A 78 -1.04 -2.72 -7.79
CA ASN A 78 -1.94 -3.74 -8.32
C ASN A 78 -1.56 -5.16 -7.89
N GLY A 79 -1.33 -5.34 -6.59
CA GLY A 79 -1.05 -6.64 -5.99
C GLY A 79 0.39 -7.14 -6.18
N MET A 80 1.32 -6.29 -6.63
CA MET A 80 2.70 -6.68 -6.92
C MET A 80 3.67 -6.49 -5.75
N ALA A 81 3.30 -5.66 -4.77
CA ALA A 81 4.12 -5.37 -3.60
C ALA A 81 3.24 -5.24 -2.34
N VAL A 82 3.88 -5.21 -1.18
CA VAL A 82 3.23 -5.00 0.12
C VAL A 82 3.73 -3.66 0.65
N GLN A 83 2.85 -2.88 1.26
CA GLN A 83 3.20 -1.66 1.98
C GLN A 83 2.74 -1.79 3.42
N ASP A 84 3.60 -1.39 4.36
CA ASP A 84 3.19 -1.12 5.73
C ASP A 84 3.18 0.39 5.99
N GLU A 85 2.17 0.87 6.71
CA GLU A 85 2.04 2.27 7.10
C GLU A 85 1.54 2.38 8.53
N THR A 86 2.14 3.32 9.26
CA THR A 86 1.76 3.65 10.63
C THR A 86 1.16 5.04 10.67
N LEU A 87 0.01 5.18 11.32
CA LEU A 87 -0.71 6.44 11.52
C LEU A 87 -0.79 6.70 13.02
N LYS A 88 -0.03 7.69 13.51
CA LYS A 88 0.07 8.00 14.94
C LYS A 88 -0.89 9.12 15.32
N ALA A 89 -1.40 9.08 16.55
CA ALA A 89 -2.33 10.09 17.07
C ALA A 89 -1.73 11.51 17.16
N ASP A 90 -0.39 11.63 17.13
CA ASP A 90 0.31 12.92 17.07
C ASP A 90 0.44 13.48 15.64
N GLY A 91 -0.18 12.84 14.65
CA GLY A 91 -0.18 13.23 13.24
C GLY A 91 1.05 12.76 12.45
N LYS A 92 2.02 12.11 13.09
CA LYS A 92 3.16 11.51 12.38
C LYS A 92 2.77 10.20 11.71
N HIS A 93 3.49 9.87 10.65
CA HIS A 93 3.38 8.59 9.97
C HIS A 93 4.75 8.04 9.60
N SER A 94 4.82 6.74 9.33
CA SER A 94 6.02 6.03 8.89
C SER A 94 5.58 4.80 8.09
N GLY A 95 6.37 4.33 7.14
CA GLY A 95 6.02 3.14 6.38
C GLY A 95 7.15 2.68 5.47
N SER A 96 7.02 1.47 4.96
CA SER A 96 7.92 0.87 3.99
C SER A 96 7.15 0.14 2.90
N ILE A 97 7.84 -0.08 1.76
CA ILE A 97 7.39 -0.86 0.61
C ILE A 97 8.44 -1.95 0.38
#